data_AF-A0A7C4US25-F1
#
_entry.id   AF-A0A7C4US25-F1
#
_cell.length_a   1.000
_cell.length_b   1.000
_cell.length_c   1.000
_cell.angle_alpha   90.00
_cell.angle_beta   90.00
_cell.angle_gamma   90.00
#
_symmetry.space_group_name_H-M   'P 1'
#
loop_
_entity.id
_entity.type
_entity.pdbx_description
1 polymer ?
#
loop_
_entity_poly.entity_id
_entity_poly.type
_entity_poly.pdbx_seq_one_letter_code
_entity_poly.pdbx_strand_id
1 'polypeptide(L)'
;MQCLKNKGFTLIELLIVFIIVGLLSAIAIPIYRANVKKVASSEGTALLGTVLTAQKLHYSEHNTYTVDKDILGIDVSGNKYFRYYEIITADENGFVIRTIGTGICDGIEVKMVYTNIAGATISFTGF
;
A
#
# COMPACT_ATOMS: atom_id res chain seq x y z
N MET A 1 -1.91 3.20 -63.59
CA MET A 1 -1.15 3.86 -62.50
C MET A 1 -2.15 4.64 -61.66
N GLN A 2 -2.70 4.06 -60.58
CA GLN A 2 -3.64 4.77 -59.70
C GLN A 2 -2.82 5.56 -58.67
N CYS A 3 -2.98 6.88 -58.67
CA CYS A 3 -2.34 7.78 -57.71
C CYS A 3 -3.03 7.60 -56.34
N LEU A 4 -2.30 7.05 -55.37
CA LEU A 4 -2.75 6.93 -53.99
C LEU A 4 -2.90 8.34 -53.40
N LYS A 5 -4.14 8.73 -53.13
CA LYS A 5 -4.49 10.03 -52.56
C LYS A 5 -4.02 10.06 -51.10
N ASN A 6 -2.83 10.61 -50.85
CA ASN A 6 -2.31 10.83 -49.50
C ASN A 6 -3.25 11.81 -48.75
N LYS A 7 -4.12 11.27 -47.90
CA LYS A 7 -4.94 12.05 -46.97
C LYS A 7 -4.04 12.46 -45.79
N GLY A 8 -3.64 13.74 -45.76
CA GLY A 8 -3.00 14.33 -44.59
C GLY A 8 -4.03 14.66 -43.50
N PHE A 9 -3.63 14.55 -42.24
CA PHE A 9 -4.41 15.05 -41.10
C PHE A 9 -4.49 16.58 -41.12
N THR A 10 -5.63 17.13 -40.69
CA THR A 10 -5.77 18.58 -40.52
C THR A 10 -5.20 19.03 -39.18
N LEU A 11 -4.69 20.27 -39.15
CA LEU A 11 -4.12 20.86 -37.94
C LEU A 11 -5.19 21.06 -36.85
N ILE A 12 -6.44 21.29 -37.26
CA ILE A 12 -7.59 21.42 -36.35
C ILE A 12 -8.02 20.09 -35.73
N GLU A 13 -7.91 18.96 -36.46
CA GLU A 13 -8.16 17.62 -35.91
C GLU A 13 -7.18 17.32 -34.79
N LEU A 14 -5.90 17.62 -34.99
CA LEU A 14 -4.88 17.42 -33.95
C LEU A 14 -5.14 18.32 -32.72
N LEU A 15 -5.63 19.54 -32.94
CA LEU A 15 -5.93 20.49 -31.86
C LEU A 15 -7.09 20.02 -30.98
N ILE A 16 -8.19 19.56 -31.58
CA ILE A 16 -9.34 19.04 -30.80
C ILE A 16 -8.95 17.77 -30.04
N VAL A 17 -8.17 16.88 -30.66
CA VAL A 17 -7.67 15.66 -29.99
C VAL A 17 -6.80 16.02 -28.78
N PHE A 18 -5.89 16.98 -28.90
CA PHE A 18 -5.05 17.41 -27.78
C PHE A 18 -5.88 17.98 -26.62
N ILE A 19 -6.92 18.77 -26.91
CA ILE A 19 -7.84 19.31 -25.89
C ILE A 19 -8.55 18.19 -25.14
N ILE A 20 -9.10 17.20 -25.86
CA ILE A 20 -9.81 16.08 -25.24
C ILE A 20 -8.86 15.23 -24.39
N VAL A 21 -7.67 14.89 -24.92
CA VAL A 21 -6.67 14.11 -24.18
C VAL A 21 -6.16 14.88 -22.96
N GLY A 22 -5.98 16.19 -23.05
CA GLY A 22 -5.59 17.04 -21.93
C GLY A 22 -6.61 17.01 -20.79
N LEU A 23 -7.90 17.15 -21.12
CA LEU A 23 -8.99 17.10 -20.14
C LEU A 23 -9.09 15.72 -19.47
N LEU A 24 -9.05 14.64 -20.25
CA LEU A 24 -9.11 13.29 -19.71
C LEU A 24 -7.90 12.99 -18.81
N SER A 25 -6.70 13.41 -19.22
CA SER A 25 -5.46 13.17 -18.45
C SER A 25 -5.47 13.88 -17.09
N ALA A 26 -6.03 15.09 -17.02
CA ALA A 26 -6.13 15.84 -15.77
C ALA A 26 -6.94 15.10 -14.69
N ILE A 27 -8.00 14.40 -15.09
CA ILE A 27 -8.87 13.65 -14.17
C ILE A 27 -8.35 12.22 -13.96
N ALA A 28 -7.83 11.59 -15.02
CA ALA A 28 -7.41 10.19 -14.99
C ALA A 28 -6.17 9.96 -14.10
N ILE A 29 -5.19 10.87 -14.13
CA ILE A 29 -3.95 10.71 -13.36
C ILE A 29 -4.19 10.60 -11.84
N PRO A 30 -4.89 11.53 -11.16
CA PRO A 30 -5.10 11.43 -9.72
C PRO A 30 -5.90 10.18 -9.33
N ILE A 31 -6.93 9.84 -10.10
CA ILE A 31 -7.74 8.63 -9.88
C ILE A 31 -6.88 7.37 -10.02
N TYR A 32 -6.05 7.29 -11.06
CA TYR A 32 -5.17 6.15 -11.27
C TYR A 32 -4.17 6.01 -10.12
N ARG A 33 -3.56 7.11 -9.67
CA ARG A 33 -2.61 7.09 -8.53
C ARG A 33 -3.29 6.61 -7.24
N ALA A 34 -4.50 7.08 -6.93
CA ALA A 34 -5.26 6.64 -5.76
C ALA A 34 -5.60 5.13 -5.81
N ASN A 35 -5.94 4.60 -6.99
CA ASN A 35 -6.19 3.17 -7.15
C ASN A 35 -4.92 2.32 -6.98
N VAL A 36 -3.80 2.75 -7.55
CA VAL A 36 -2.51 2.06 -7.37
C VAL A 36 -2.09 2.06 -5.90
N LYS A 37 -2.29 3.18 -5.20
CA LYS A 37 -2.10 3.31 -3.75
C LYS A 37 -2.90 2.27 -2.96
N LYS A 38 -4.20 2.13 -3.26
CA LYS A 38 -5.09 1.16 -2.60
C LYS A 38 -4.73 -0.30 -2.90
N VAL A 39 -4.29 -0.61 -4.12
CA VAL A 39 -3.82 -1.96 -4.45
C VAL A 39 -2.54 -2.27 -3.69
N ALA A 40 -1.61 -1.32 -3.66
CA ALA A 40 -0.34 -1.48 -2.96
C ALA A 40 -0.52 -1.56 -1.43
N SER A 41 -1.55 -0.96 -0.83
CA SER A 41 -1.79 -1.11 0.63
C SER A 41 -2.08 -2.55 1.07
N SER A 42 -2.43 -3.45 0.14
CA SER A 42 -2.53 -4.89 0.43
C SER A 42 -1.18 -5.52 0.78
N GLU A 43 -0.07 -4.99 0.26
CA GLU A 43 1.30 -5.39 0.62
C GLU A 43 1.58 -5.07 2.10
N GLY A 44 1.17 -3.88 2.56
CA GLY A 44 1.26 -3.49 3.97
C GLY A 44 0.46 -4.42 4.87
N THR A 45 -0.77 -4.78 4.47
CA THR A 45 -1.58 -5.76 5.19
C THR A 45 -0.91 -7.13 5.26
N ALA A 46 -0.30 -7.59 4.16
CA ALA A 46 0.42 -8.87 4.13
C ALA A 46 1.63 -8.86 5.08
N LEU A 47 2.40 -7.77 5.10
CA LEU A 47 3.49 -7.57 6.05
C LEU A 47 2.99 -7.67 7.50
N LEU A 48 1.93 -6.94 7.84
CA LEU A 48 1.36 -7.00 9.20
C LEU A 48 0.83 -8.40 9.56
N GLY A 49 0.35 -9.17 8.58
CA GLY A 49 -0.05 -10.57 8.77
C GLY A 49 1.13 -11.49 9.13
N THR A 50 2.29 -11.29 8.50
CA THR A 50 3.53 -11.98 8.88
C THR A 50 3.95 -11.62 10.29
N VAL A 51 3.88 -10.32 10.66
CA VAL A 51 4.18 -9.88 12.03
C VAL A 51 3.22 -10.47 13.05
N LEU A 52 1.92 -10.51 12.76
CA LEU A 52 0.92 -11.17 13.60
C LEU A 52 1.25 -12.63 13.85
N THR A 53 1.73 -13.34 12.84
CA THR A 53 2.09 -14.76 12.95
C THR A 53 3.32 -14.95 13.84
N ALA A 54 4.35 -14.12 13.64
CA ALA A 54 5.56 -14.14 14.48
C ALA A 54 5.24 -13.79 15.95
N GLN A 55 4.38 -12.80 16.18
CA GLN A 55 3.92 -12.41 17.52
C GLN A 55 3.16 -13.54 18.22
N LYS A 56 2.29 -14.25 17.50
CA LYS A 56 1.58 -15.42 18.05
C LYS A 56 2.52 -16.57 18.40
N LEU A 57 3.55 -16.79 17.58
CA LEU A 57 4.59 -17.78 17.89
C LEU A 57 5.33 -17.40 19.17
N HIS A 58 5.76 -16.14 19.29
CA HIS A 58 6.45 -15.65 20.49
C HIS A 58 5.58 -15.76 21.75
N TYR A 59 4.29 -15.43 21.64
CA TYR A 59 3.33 -15.57 22.73
C TYR A 59 3.16 -17.04 23.17
N SER A 60 3.20 -17.99 22.22
CA SER A 60 3.13 -19.42 22.57
C SER A 60 4.33 -19.90 23.38
N GLU A 61 5.47 -19.21 23.31
CA GLU A 61 6.70 -19.58 24.01
C GLU A 61 6.87 -18.81 25.33
N HIS A 62 6.49 -17.52 25.35
CA HIS A 62 6.80 -16.61 26.45
C HIS A 62 5.57 -16.06 27.18
N ASN A 63 4.35 -16.44 26.75
CA ASN A 63 3.06 -15.93 27.25
C ASN A 63 2.91 -14.40 27.20
N THR A 64 3.70 -13.71 26.36
CA THR A 64 3.64 -12.26 26.20
C THR A 64 3.96 -11.87 24.76
N TYR A 65 3.44 -10.73 24.29
CA TYR A 65 3.84 -10.14 23.02
C TYR A 65 5.01 -9.20 23.22
N THR A 66 5.86 -9.02 22.20
CA THR A 66 7.07 -8.20 22.31
C THR A 66 7.02 -6.98 21.39
N VAL A 67 7.58 -5.86 21.86
CA VAL A 67 7.86 -4.69 21.01
C VAL A 67 9.18 -4.85 20.26
N ASP A 68 10.00 -5.80 20.67
CA ASP A 68 11.36 -5.94 20.20
C ASP A 68 11.39 -6.63 18.83
N LYS A 69 11.80 -5.87 17.82
CA LYS A 69 11.71 -6.27 16.42
C LYS A 69 12.68 -7.40 16.09
N ASP A 70 13.87 -7.37 16.71
CA ASP A 70 14.95 -8.29 16.41
C ASP A 70 14.62 -9.71 16.86
N ILE A 71 13.79 -9.86 17.90
CA ILE A 71 13.30 -11.14 18.40
C ILE A 71 12.36 -11.80 17.39
N LEU A 72 11.58 -11.02 16.65
CA LEU A 72 10.62 -11.54 15.67
C LEU A 72 11.28 -11.96 14.35
N GLY A 73 12.49 -11.47 14.05
CA GLY A 73 13.29 -11.92 12.90
C GLY A 73 12.64 -11.71 11.52
N ILE A 74 11.78 -10.72 11.37
CA ILE A 74 11.00 -10.52 10.13
C ILE A 74 11.80 -9.72 9.11
N ASP A 75 12.06 -10.33 7.95
CA ASP A 75 12.62 -9.64 6.80
C ASP A 75 11.55 -8.84 6.06
N VAL A 76 11.87 -7.57 5.78
CA VAL A 76 11.02 -6.62 5.05
C VAL A 76 11.62 -6.20 3.72
N SER A 77 12.78 -6.76 3.35
CA SER A 77 13.52 -6.38 2.15
C SER A 77 12.83 -6.83 0.86
N GLY A 78 11.98 -7.85 0.93
CA GLY A 78 11.16 -8.31 -0.20
C GLY A 78 10.03 -7.34 -0.60
N ASN A 79 9.70 -6.37 0.26
CA ASN A 79 8.61 -5.43 0.02
C ASN A 79 9.06 -4.22 -0.80
N LYS A 80 8.19 -3.78 -1.70
CA LYS A 80 8.46 -2.66 -2.60
C LYS A 80 8.09 -1.31 -1.97
N TYR A 81 6.92 -1.22 -1.36
CA TYR A 81 6.40 0.05 -0.82
C TYR A 81 6.35 0.07 0.70
N PHE A 82 6.22 -1.08 1.36
CA PHE A 82 6.14 -1.19 2.83
C PHE A 82 7.41 -1.83 3.41
N ARG A 83 8.45 -1.01 3.54
CA ARG A 83 9.80 -1.45 3.94
C ARG A 83 10.09 -1.31 5.44
N TYR A 84 9.15 -0.75 6.19
CA TYR A 84 9.31 -0.47 7.61
C TYR A 84 8.03 -0.80 8.34
N TYR A 85 8.15 -1.36 9.54
CA TYR A 85 7.05 -1.48 10.49
C TYR A 85 7.56 -1.15 11.88
N GLU A 86 6.64 -0.68 12.71
CA GLU A 86 6.86 -0.28 14.08
C GLU A 86 5.82 -1.00 14.95
N ILE A 87 6.26 -1.55 16.08
CA ILE A 87 5.37 -2.10 17.11
C ILE A 87 5.24 -1.02 18.18
N ILE A 88 4.06 -0.42 18.28
CA ILE A 88 3.83 0.74 19.16
C ILE A 88 3.66 0.28 20.60
N THR A 89 2.89 -0.78 20.79
CA THR A 89 2.64 -1.40 22.09
C THR A 89 2.55 -2.91 21.94
N ALA A 90 3.06 -3.65 22.91
CA ALA A 90 2.87 -5.08 23.04
C ALA A 90 2.81 -5.42 24.53
N ASP A 91 1.81 -6.19 24.93
CA ASP A 91 1.60 -6.67 26.29
C ASP A 91 1.10 -8.13 26.27
N GLU A 92 0.60 -8.66 27.39
CA GLU A 92 0.03 -10.02 27.43
C GLU A 92 -1.34 -10.10 26.75
N ASN A 93 -2.05 -8.98 26.61
CA ASN A 93 -3.44 -8.89 26.17
C ASN A 93 -3.57 -8.53 24.68
N GLY A 94 -2.53 -8.00 24.06
CA GLY A 94 -2.54 -7.59 22.67
C GLY A 94 -1.30 -6.80 22.23
N PHE A 95 -1.33 -6.33 20.99
CA PHE A 95 -0.29 -5.49 20.43
C PHE A 95 -0.82 -4.59 19.32
N VAL A 96 -0.09 -3.52 19.03
CA VAL A 96 -0.38 -2.57 17.97
C VAL A 96 0.83 -2.46 17.06
N ILE A 97 0.63 -2.68 15.76
CA ILE A 97 1.66 -2.55 14.74
C ILE A 97 1.22 -1.51 13.72
N ARG A 98 2.18 -0.73 13.23
CA ARG A 98 1.99 0.27 12.20
C ARG A 98 3.02 0.07 11.10
N THR A 99 2.61 0.27 9.85
CA THR A 99 3.52 0.37 8.71
C THR A 99 3.11 1.55 7.84
N ILE A 100 4.11 2.24 7.30
CA ILE A 100 3.93 3.40 6.43
C ILE A 100 4.41 3.05 5.03
N GLY A 101 3.60 3.43 4.03
CA GLY A 101 3.93 3.29 2.63
C GLY A 101 4.98 4.32 2.23
N THR A 102 5.88 3.92 1.32
CA THR A 102 6.91 4.79 0.73
C THR A 102 6.68 4.96 -0.76
N GLY A 103 7.23 6.02 -1.35
CA GLY A 103 7.14 6.29 -2.79
C GLY A 103 5.71 6.62 -3.23
N ILE A 104 5.12 5.82 -4.13
CA ILE A 104 3.76 6.07 -4.62
C ILE A 104 2.74 5.93 -3.48
N CYS A 105 3.04 5.14 -2.45
CA CYS A 105 2.17 4.91 -1.30
C CYS A 105 2.45 5.88 -0.15
N ASP A 106 3.20 6.95 -0.40
CA ASP A 106 3.48 7.94 0.62
C ASP A 106 2.18 8.57 1.15
N GLY A 107 2.17 8.77 2.46
CA GLY A 107 1.00 9.17 3.25
C GLY A 107 0.03 8.05 3.63
N ILE A 108 0.15 6.83 3.06
CA ILE A 108 -0.70 5.70 3.46
C ILE A 108 -0.11 5.02 4.70
N GLU A 109 -0.93 4.91 5.73
CA GLU A 109 -0.61 4.14 6.92
C GLU A 109 -1.58 2.98 7.08
N VAL A 110 -1.00 1.79 7.33
CA VAL A 110 -1.74 0.59 7.70
C VAL A 110 -1.42 0.29 9.16
N LYS A 111 -2.45 0.29 10.00
CA LYS A 111 -2.35 0.01 11.43
C LYS A 111 -3.13 -1.28 11.73
N MET A 112 -2.49 -2.20 12.43
CA MET A 112 -3.13 -3.40 12.96
C MET A 112 -3.16 -3.31 14.49
N VAL A 113 -4.35 -3.50 15.05
CA VAL A 113 -4.56 -3.66 16.48
C VAL A 113 -5.00 -5.09 16.71
N TYR A 114 -4.24 -5.83 17.50
CA TYR A 114 -4.58 -7.18 17.91
C TYR A 114 -4.87 -7.20 19.40
N THR A 115 -5.97 -7.85 19.79
CA THR A 115 -6.26 -8.17 21.19
C THR A 115 -6.71 -9.62 21.30
N ASN A 116 -6.46 -10.26 22.44
CA ASN A 116 -6.87 -11.65 22.66
C ASN A 116 -8.39 -11.86 22.66
N ILE A 117 -9.17 -10.79 22.84
CA ILE A 117 -10.65 -10.84 22.89
C ILE A 117 -11.27 -10.50 21.54
N ALA A 118 -10.81 -9.42 20.87
CA ALA A 118 -11.40 -8.93 19.63
C ALA A 118 -10.66 -9.40 18.36
N GLY A 119 -9.54 -10.10 18.49
CA GLY A 119 -8.72 -10.54 17.37
C GLY A 119 -7.97 -9.38 16.68
N ALA A 120 -7.61 -9.58 15.41
CA ALA A 120 -6.89 -8.59 14.61
C ALA A 120 -7.86 -7.66 13.87
N THR A 121 -7.74 -6.36 14.11
CA THR A 121 -8.44 -5.31 13.36
C THR A 121 -7.43 -4.49 12.58
N ILE A 122 -7.67 -4.28 11.29
CA ILE A 122 -6.81 -3.47 10.42
C ILE A 122 -7.53 -2.15 10.11
N SER A 123 -6.83 -1.05 10.28
CA SER A 123 -7.27 0.30 9.93
C SER A 123 -6.32 0.91 8.92
N PHE A 124 -6.87 1.67 7.98
CA PHE A 124 -6.10 2.36 6.95
C PHE A 124 -6.33 3.85 7.08
N THR A 125 -5.28 4.65 6.88
CA THR A 125 -5.35 6.12 6.87
C THR A 125 -4.54 6.67 5.69
N GLY A 126 -4.89 7.87 5.23
CA GLY A 126 -4.17 8.56 4.15
C GLY A 126 -4.64 8.30 2.72
N PHE A 127 -5.93 8.00 2.54
CA PHE A 127 -6.60 7.96 1.23
C PHE A 127 -7.25 9.29 0.87
#